data_AF-A0A944HJ49-F1
#
_entry.id   AF-A0A944HJ49-F1
#
_cell.length_a   1.000
_cell.length_b   1.000
_cell.length_c   1.000
_cell.angle_alpha   90.00
_cell.angle_beta   90.00
_cell.angle_gamma   90.00
#
_symmetry.space_group_name_H-M   'P 1'
#
loop_
_entity.id
_entity.type
_entity.pdbx_description
1 polymer ?
#
loop_
_entity_poly.entity_id
_entity_poly.type
_entity_poly.pdbx_seq_one_letter_code
_entity_poly.pdbx_strand_id
1 'polypeptide(L)'
;MIRHTVRALCAASLVIAPLALSSPAHAVTSCTVNGSPVSGPTVNGTPGNDVILCATVDAGATVNGLGGDDNIVVAGSVNGTVSGGAGRDHLSGAASGSVSGVVSGDGDGDGGDDYITVVGVVTPSGDILGGAGNDFLLVGVNNGLVDGGDGSDFCRVVSGNDPVGLEYPL
;
A
#
# COMPACT_ATOMS: atom_id res chain seq x y z
N MET A 1 -63.60 39.08 -39.37
CA MET A 1 -62.29 39.34 -40.02
C MET A 1 -61.26 38.47 -39.34
N ILE A 2 -60.71 37.51 -40.10
CA ILE A 2 -59.75 36.49 -39.65
C ILE A 2 -58.34 37.07 -39.71
N ARG A 3 -57.51 36.84 -38.69
CA ARG A 3 -56.04 36.85 -38.83
C ARG A 3 -55.45 35.72 -37.99
N HIS A 4 -54.93 34.70 -38.68
CA HIS A 4 -54.12 33.63 -38.11
C HIS A 4 -52.64 34.03 -38.25
N THR A 5 -51.88 33.97 -37.15
CA THR A 5 -50.43 34.11 -37.17
C THR A 5 -49.81 32.78 -36.72
N VAL A 6 -49.38 31.97 -37.69
CA VAL A 6 -48.63 30.75 -37.44
C VAL A 6 -47.16 31.13 -37.25
N ARG A 7 -46.61 30.88 -36.06
CA ARG A 7 -45.18 30.98 -35.78
C ARG A 7 -44.53 29.61 -36.02
N ALA A 8 -43.59 29.56 -36.97
CA ALA A 8 -42.75 28.39 -37.21
C ALA A 8 -41.67 28.29 -36.12
N LEU A 9 -41.61 27.16 -35.41
CA LEU A 9 -40.46 26.80 -34.58
C LEU A 9 -39.49 25.94 -35.41
N CYS A 10 -38.27 26.45 -35.62
CA CYS A 10 -37.16 25.64 -36.10
C CYS A 10 -36.57 24.85 -34.92
N ALA A 11 -36.69 23.53 -34.96
CA ALA A 11 -36.03 22.63 -34.02
C ALA A 11 -34.60 22.36 -34.49
N ALA A 12 -33.60 22.93 -33.81
CA ALA A 12 -32.20 22.57 -34.01
C ALA A 12 -31.91 21.27 -33.24
N SER A 13 -31.65 20.18 -33.97
CA SER A 13 -31.23 18.90 -33.38
C SER A 13 -29.75 18.96 -33.03
N LEU A 14 -29.45 18.89 -31.73
CA LEU A 14 -28.10 18.84 -31.18
C LEU A 14 -27.62 17.38 -31.17
N VAL A 15 -26.63 17.06 -32.03
CA VAL A 15 -25.97 15.75 -32.03
C VAL A 15 -24.93 15.75 -30.91
N ILE A 16 -25.22 15.06 -29.80
CA ILE A 16 -24.29 14.85 -28.70
C ILE A 16 -23.44 13.63 -29.06
N ALA A 17 -22.17 13.84 -29.41
CA ALA A 17 -21.22 12.75 -29.56
C ALA A 17 -20.79 12.25 -28.17
N PRO A 18 -20.81 10.94 -27.90
CA PRO A 18 -20.33 10.40 -26.63
C PRO A 18 -18.81 10.57 -26.53
N LEU A 19 -18.38 11.33 -25.52
CA LEU A 19 -17.00 11.38 -25.06
C LEU A 19 -16.66 10.04 -24.43
N ALA A 20 -15.80 9.25 -25.08
CA ALA A 20 -15.19 8.09 -24.45
C ALA A 20 -14.18 8.60 -23.40
N LEU A 21 -14.56 8.55 -22.12
CA LEU A 21 -13.62 8.72 -21.02
C LEU A 21 -12.73 7.47 -21.00
N SER A 22 -11.46 7.61 -21.34
CA SER A 22 -10.47 6.57 -21.06
C SER A 22 -10.35 6.47 -19.53
N SER A 23 -10.76 5.35 -18.94
CA SER A 23 -10.40 5.04 -17.57
C SER A 23 -8.87 5.03 -17.48
N PRO A 24 -8.26 5.70 -16.48
CA PRO A 24 -6.82 5.60 -16.27
C PRO A 24 -6.48 4.11 -16.10
N ALA A 25 -5.36 3.70 -16.69
CA ALA A 25 -4.77 2.39 -16.39
C ALA A 25 -4.35 2.42 -14.92
N HIS A 26 -5.27 2.03 -14.03
CA HIS A 26 -4.96 1.85 -12.62
C HIS A 26 -3.96 0.71 -12.52
N ALA A 27 -2.89 0.93 -11.77
CA ALA A 27 -1.90 -0.10 -11.56
C ALA A 27 -2.57 -1.32 -10.90
N VAL A 28 -2.43 -2.48 -11.54
CA VAL A 28 -3.09 -3.70 -11.10
C VAL A 28 -2.06 -4.52 -10.34
N THR A 29 -2.14 -4.47 -9.02
CA THR A 29 -1.38 -5.39 -8.18
C THR A 29 -2.07 -6.75 -8.22
N SER A 30 -1.29 -7.81 -8.40
CA SER A 30 -1.77 -9.19 -8.38
C SER A 30 -1.04 -9.96 -7.29
N CYS A 31 -1.84 -10.53 -6.39
CA CYS A 31 -1.37 -11.28 -5.24
C CYS A 31 -2.17 -12.59 -5.11
N THR A 32 -1.75 -13.44 -4.20
CA THR A 32 -2.59 -14.51 -3.65
C THR A 32 -2.87 -14.22 -2.19
N VAL A 33 -4.15 -14.29 -1.80
CA VAL A 33 -4.60 -14.22 -0.40
C VAL A 33 -5.08 -15.62 -0.03
N ASN A 34 -4.42 -16.27 0.92
CA ASN A 34 -4.72 -17.65 1.34
C ASN A 34 -4.77 -18.64 0.16
N GLY A 35 -3.85 -18.48 -0.80
CA GLY A 35 -3.76 -19.29 -2.01
C GLY A 35 -4.79 -18.95 -3.11
N SER A 36 -5.72 -18.04 -2.86
CA SER A 36 -6.67 -17.56 -3.86
C SER A 36 -6.12 -16.33 -4.59
N PRO A 37 -6.11 -16.29 -5.93
CA PRO A 37 -5.62 -15.14 -6.66
C PRO A 37 -6.56 -13.94 -6.49
N VAL A 38 -6.00 -12.79 -6.14
CA VAL A 38 -6.67 -11.51 -6.00
C VAL A 38 -5.92 -10.47 -6.82
N SER A 39 -6.64 -9.63 -7.54
CA SER A 39 -6.03 -8.57 -8.35
C SER A 39 -6.86 -7.30 -8.32
N GLY A 40 -6.19 -6.16 -8.21
CA GLY A 40 -6.83 -4.85 -8.22
C GLY A 40 -5.93 -3.75 -7.69
N PRO A 41 -6.44 -2.52 -7.63
CA PRO A 41 -5.76 -1.42 -6.94
C PRO A 41 -5.75 -1.60 -5.43
N THR A 42 -6.61 -2.48 -4.89
CA THR A 42 -6.67 -2.79 -3.46
C THR A 42 -6.79 -4.30 -3.30
N VAL A 43 -5.85 -4.89 -2.57
CA VAL A 43 -5.84 -6.28 -2.16
C VAL A 43 -6.05 -6.29 -0.65
N ASN A 44 -7.10 -6.96 -0.20
CA ASN A 44 -7.40 -7.09 1.22
C ASN A 44 -7.30 -8.56 1.62
N GLY A 45 -6.74 -8.79 2.79
CA GLY A 45 -6.95 -9.98 3.59
C GLY A 45 -8.37 -10.05 4.15
N THR A 46 -8.48 -10.70 5.28
CA THR A 46 -9.67 -10.95 6.08
C THR A 46 -9.41 -10.45 7.51
N PRO A 47 -10.41 -10.42 8.39
CA PRO A 47 -10.18 -10.06 9.79
C PRO A 47 -9.42 -11.10 10.63
N GLY A 48 -8.84 -12.14 10.02
CA GLY A 48 -8.02 -13.12 10.73
C GLY A 48 -6.81 -13.52 9.91
N ASN A 49 -5.89 -14.25 10.53
CA ASN A 49 -4.55 -14.54 10.01
C ASN A 49 -4.52 -14.99 8.54
N ASP A 50 -3.90 -14.17 7.71
CA ASP A 50 -3.77 -14.36 6.29
C ASP A 50 -2.33 -14.64 5.86
N VAL A 51 -2.22 -15.32 4.73
CA VAL A 51 -0.97 -15.40 3.97
C VAL A 51 -1.16 -14.68 2.64
N ILE A 52 -0.48 -13.54 2.49
CA ILE A 52 -0.55 -12.69 1.30
C ILE A 52 0.77 -12.72 0.56
N LEU A 53 0.77 -13.15 -0.70
CA LEU A 53 1.96 -13.15 -1.55
C LEU A 53 1.74 -12.29 -2.78
N CYS A 54 2.59 -11.28 -2.96
CA CYS A 54 2.56 -10.37 -4.10
C CYS A 54 3.90 -10.42 -4.85
N ALA A 55 3.84 -10.32 -6.19
CA ALA A 55 5.06 -10.20 -6.99
C ALA A 55 5.66 -8.80 -6.86
N THR A 56 4.83 -7.77 -6.99
CA THR A 56 5.15 -6.34 -6.80
C THR A 56 3.92 -5.65 -6.24
N VAL A 57 4.10 -4.47 -5.66
CA VAL A 57 2.99 -3.57 -5.30
C VAL A 57 3.20 -2.27 -6.04
N ASP A 58 2.34 -2.00 -7.01
CA ASP A 58 2.51 -0.84 -7.90
C ASP A 58 2.11 0.48 -7.22
N ALA A 59 2.58 1.60 -7.76
CA ALA A 59 2.24 2.92 -7.25
C ALA A 59 0.73 3.16 -7.26
N GLY A 60 0.19 3.62 -6.13
CA GLY A 60 -1.24 3.84 -5.93
C GLY A 60 -2.05 2.56 -5.68
N ALA A 61 -1.42 1.38 -5.64
CA ALA A 61 -2.05 0.17 -5.14
C ALA A 61 -1.84 0.01 -3.63
N THR A 62 -2.75 -0.73 -2.99
CA THR A 62 -2.72 -1.00 -1.55
C THR A 62 -2.89 -2.49 -1.30
N VAL A 63 -2.08 -3.05 -0.39
CA VAL A 63 -2.22 -4.38 0.17
C VAL A 63 -2.44 -4.24 1.67
N ASN A 64 -3.55 -4.76 2.19
CA ASN A 64 -3.90 -4.71 3.62
C ASN A 64 -4.09 -6.14 4.13
N GLY A 65 -3.43 -6.49 5.24
CA GLY A 65 -3.74 -7.72 5.99
C GLY A 65 -5.09 -7.61 6.71
N LEU A 66 -5.35 -6.43 7.28
CA LEU A 66 -6.54 -6.04 8.05
C LEU A 66 -6.47 -6.43 9.51
N GLY A 67 -6.81 -7.66 9.88
CA GLY A 67 -6.84 -8.08 11.28
C GLY A 67 -6.33 -9.49 11.46
N GLY A 68 -5.75 -9.79 12.61
CA GLY A 68 -5.11 -11.08 12.87
C GLY A 68 -3.59 -10.99 12.68
N ASP A 69 -2.92 -12.13 12.84
CA ASP A 69 -1.47 -12.20 12.66
C ASP A 69 -1.16 -12.64 11.22
N ASP A 70 -0.87 -11.68 10.35
CA ASP A 70 -0.72 -11.88 8.92
C ASP A 70 0.75 -12.12 8.51
N ASN A 71 0.93 -12.85 7.40
CA ASN A 71 2.24 -13.01 6.77
C ASN A 71 2.17 -12.48 5.34
N ILE A 72 2.76 -11.30 5.13
CA ILE A 72 2.72 -10.57 3.88
C ILE A 72 4.10 -10.58 3.23
N VAL A 73 4.19 -11.16 2.04
CA VAL A 73 5.45 -11.27 1.29
C VAL A 73 5.32 -10.56 -0.06
N VAL A 74 6.16 -9.54 -0.28
CA VAL A 74 6.33 -8.90 -1.58
C VAL A 74 7.71 -9.22 -2.14
N ALA A 75 7.76 -10.02 -3.20
CA ALA A 75 9.04 -10.50 -3.75
C ALA A 75 9.86 -9.39 -4.42
N GLY A 76 9.19 -8.52 -5.18
CA GLY A 76 9.75 -7.41 -5.93
C GLY A 76 9.48 -6.05 -5.29
N SER A 77 9.49 -4.98 -6.09
CA SER A 77 9.38 -3.61 -5.58
C SER A 77 8.02 -3.29 -4.95
N VAL A 78 8.08 -2.42 -3.94
CA VAL A 78 6.91 -1.82 -3.27
C VAL A 78 6.90 -0.33 -3.58
N ASN A 79 6.07 0.06 -4.54
CA ASN A 79 5.85 1.44 -4.96
C ASN A 79 4.52 2.00 -4.43
N GLY A 80 3.61 1.13 -4.00
CA GLY A 80 2.35 1.46 -3.34
C GLY A 80 2.43 1.31 -1.82
N THR A 81 1.32 0.93 -1.19
CA THR A 81 1.23 0.76 0.26
C THR A 81 1.02 -0.70 0.62
N VAL A 82 1.76 -1.18 1.61
CA VAL A 82 1.55 -2.45 2.28
C VAL A 82 1.34 -2.18 3.76
N SER A 83 0.26 -2.69 4.32
CA SER A 83 -0.04 -2.61 5.75
C SER A 83 -0.40 -4.01 6.26
N GLY A 84 0.19 -4.40 7.40
CA GLY A 84 -0.24 -5.58 8.15
C GLY A 84 -1.65 -5.36 8.70
N GLY A 85 -1.80 -4.32 9.48
CA GLY A 85 -3.09 -3.93 10.06
C GLY A 85 -3.08 -4.20 11.56
N ALA A 86 -4.16 -4.76 12.06
CA ALA A 86 -4.35 -5.07 13.47
C ALA A 86 -3.84 -6.47 13.81
N GLY A 87 -2.97 -6.61 14.80
CA GLY A 87 -2.43 -7.90 15.21
C GLY A 87 -0.92 -7.96 15.05
N ARG A 88 -0.33 -9.16 15.13
CA ARG A 88 1.12 -9.32 15.04
C ARG A 88 1.53 -9.81 13.67
N ASP A 89 2.00 -8.91 12.84
CA ASP A 89 2.23 -9.17 11.43
C ASP A 89 3.70 -9.44 11.11
N HIS A 90 3.91 -10.25 10.07
CA HIS A 90 5.21 -10.52 9.50
C HIS A 90 5.26 -10.04 8.05
N LEU A 91 5.95 -8.93 7.83
CA LEU A 91 6.07 -8.28 6.53
C LEU A 91 7.47 -8.50 5.96
N SER A 92 7.55 -9.17 4.82
CA SER A 92 8.78 -9.35 4.07
C SER A 92 8.70 -8.65 2.72
N GLY A 93 9.35 -7.51 2.58
CA GLY A 93 9.28 -6.66 1.39
C GLY A 93 10.56 -6.61 0.56
N ALA A 94 10.40 -6.37 -0.74
CA ALA A 94 11.46 -5.96 -1.67
C ALA A 94 12.71 -6.84 -1.68
N ALA A 95 12.54 -8.17 -1.55
CA ALA A 95 13.65 -9.12 -1.52
C ALA A 95 14.59 -9.00 -2.75
N SER A 96 14.03 -8.66 -3.92
CA SER A 96 14.80 -8.36 -5.14
C SER A 96 14.53 -6.97 -5.72
N GLY A 97 13.97 -6.05 -4.92
CA GLY A 97 13.45 -4.77 -5.40
C GLY A 97 13.82 -3.58 -4.52
N SER A 98 13.06 -2.51 -4.66
CA SER A 98 13.16 -1.30 -3.84
C SER A 98 11.81 -0.94 -3.23
N VAL A 99 11.84 -0.20 -2.12
CA VAL A 99 10.65 0.41 -1.51
C VAL A 99 10.66 1.91 -1.82
N SER A 100 9.68 2.37 -2.58
CA SER A 100 9.44 3.80 -2.83
C SER A 100 8.07 4.27 -2.40
N GLY A 101 7.22 3.36 -1.94
CA GLY A 101 5.99 3.65 -1.22
C GLY A 101 6.14 3.33 0.26
N VAL A 102 5.10 2.73 0.87
CA VAL A 102 5.03 2.52 2.31
C VAL A 102 4.92 1.03 2.63
N VAL A 103 5.68 0.57 3.62
CA VAL A 103 5.47 -0.70 4.31
C VAL A 103 5.25 -0.38 5.79
N SER A 104 4.07 -0.68 6.30
CA SER A 104 3.66 -0.41 7.69
C SER A 104 3.28 -1.70 8.39
N GLY A 105 3.69 -1.88 9.64
CA GLY A 105 3.17 -2.93 10.51
C GLY A 105 1.69 -2.70 10.76
N ASP A 106 1.37 -1.60 11.43
CA ASP A 106 -0.02 -1.24 11.75
C ASP A 106 -0.56 -0.01 10.98
N GLY A 107 -1.88 0.20 11.08
CA GLY A 107 -2.57 1.39 10.59
C GLY A 107 -3.54 2.04 11.60
N ASP A 108 -3.78 1.39 12.75
CA ASP A 108 -5.02 1.56 13.53
C ASP A 108 -4.78 1.75 15.04
N GLY A 109 -3.55 1.59 15.54
CA GLY A 109 -3.16 1.87 16.93
C GLY A 109 -3.56 0.81 17.95
N ASP A 110 -3.75 -0.43 17.54
CA ASP A 110 -4.04 -1.56 18.43
C ASP A 110 -2.79 -2.30 18.94
N GLY A 111 -1.58 -1.90 18.51
CA GLY A 111 -0.34 -2.21 19.22
C GLY A 111 0.27 -3.57 18.88
N GLY A 112 0.30 -3.95 17.61
CA GLY A 112 0.95 -5.16 17.11
C GLY A 112 2.46 -5.16 17.31
N ASP A 113 3.07 -6.26 17.77
CA ASP A 113 4.54 -6.37 17.80
C ASP A 113 5.06 -6.88 16.45
N ASP A 114 5.24 -6.02 15.47
CA ASP A 114 5.42 -6.41 14.07
C ASP A 114 6.86 -6.78 13.69
N TYR A 115 6.98 -7.62 12.67
CA TYR A 115 8.27 -8.08 12.14
C TYR A 115 8.39 -7.65 10.69
N ILE A 116 9.15 -6.59 10.45
CA ILE A 116 9.31 -6.02 9.11
C ILE A 116 10.73 -6.25 8.62
N THR A 117 10.87 -7.06 7.57
CA THR A 117 12.15 -7.32 6.91
C THR A 117 12.14 -6.80 5.49
N VAL A 118 13.00 -5.82 5.21
CA VAL A 118 13.23 -5.28 3.86
C VAL A 118 14.69 -5.46 3.49
N VAL A 119 14.96 -6.48 2.67
CA VAL A 119 16.35 -6.79 2.24
C VAL A 119 16.82 -5.83 1.14
N GLY A 120 15.88 -5.29 0.37
CA GLY A 120 16.15 -4.34 -0.71
C GLY A 120 16.56 -2.94 -0.25
N VAL A 121 16.42 -1.98 -1.16
CA VAL A 121 16.73 -0.57 -0.90
C VAL A 121 15.45 0.20 -0.62
N VAL A 122 15.36 0.85 0.54
CA VAL A 122 14.38 1.91 0.80
C VAL A 122 14.89 3.16 0.11
N THR A 123 14.14 3.66 -0.86
CA THR A 123 14.48 4.86 -1.65
C THR A 123 14.18 6.13 -0.85
N PRO A 124 14.63 7.32 -1.29
CA PRO A 124 14.36 8.56 -0.58
C PRO A 124 12.88 8.93 -0.41
N SER A 125 11.97 8.30 -1.16
CA SER A 125 10.52 8.47 -1.00
C SER A 125 9.85 7.29 -0.30
N GLY A 126 10.62 6.28 0.10
CA GLY A 126 10.11 5.08 0.73
C GLY A 126 10.10 5.19 2.24
N ASP A 127 9.07 4.63 2.84
CA ASP A 127 8.85 4.64 4.28
C ASP A 127 8.65 3.21 4.78
N ILE A 128 9.40 2.84 5.82
CA ILE A 128 9.17 1.63 6.62
C ILE A 128 8.76 2.07 8.01
N LEU A 129 7.56 1.70 8.42
CA LEU A 129 6.95 2.13 9.67
C LEU A 129 6.61 0.89 10.50
N GLY A 130 7.09 0.84 11.74
CA GLY A 130 6.69 -0.19 12.71
C GLY A 130 5.23 0.02 13.07
N GLY A 131 4.96 1.09 13.80
CA GLY A 131 3.59 1.43 14.19
C GLY A 131 3.49 1.72 15.67
N ALA A 132 2.35 1.39 16.26
CA ALA A 132 2.27 1.17 17.70
C ALA A 132 2.63 -0.29 18.01
N GLY A 133 3.40 -0.51 19.07
CA GLY A 133 3.82 -1.86 19.47
C GLY A 133 5.31 -1.93 19.76
N ASN A 134 5.86 -3.12 19.96
CA ASN A 134 7.31 -3.30 20.03
C ASN A 134 7.78 -4.01 18.77
N ASP A 135 8.27 -3.23 17.83
CA ASP A 135 8.49 -3.71 16.48
C ASP A 135 9.95 -4.13 16.25
N PHE A 136 10.11 -5.06 15.31
CA PHE A 136 11.41 -5.52 14.83
C PHE A 136 11.56 -5.19 13.34
N LEU A 137 12.32 -4.13 13.05
CA LEU A 137 12.59 -3.69 11.69
C LEU A 137 14.02 -4.08 11.28
N LEU A 138 14.15 -4.90 10.25
CA LEU A 138 15.43 -5.23 9.62
C LEU A 138 15.45 -4.67 8.20
N VAL A 139 16.28 -3.66 7.98
CA VAL A 139 16.37 -2.96 6.69
C VAL A 139 17.79 -3.08 6.12
N GLY A 140 17.91 -3.46 4.85
CA GLY A 140 19.18 -3.56 4.15
C GLY A 140 19.80 -2.18 3.92
N VAL A 141 19.30 -1.44 2.94
CA VAL A 141 19.77 -0.07 2.65
C VAL A 141 18.64 0.91 2.89
N ASN A 142 18.85 1.87 3.78
CA ASN A 142 17.89 2.93 4.05
C ASN A 142 18.34 4.27 3.44
N ASN A 143 17.71 4.72 2.36
CA ASN A 143 17.87 6.11 1.87
C ASN A 143 16.63 6.97 2.14
N GLY A 144 15.58 6.40 2.75
CA GLY A 144 14.31 7.05 3.06
C GLY A 144 14.09 7.15 4.55
N LEU A 145 12.87 6.82 4.98
CA LEU A 145 12.47 6.78 6.39
C LEU A 145 12.36 5.33 6.86
N VAL A 146 12.92 5.07 8.03
CA VAL A 146 12.67 3.86 8.83
C VAL A 146 12.34 4.36 10.22
N ASP A 147 11.10 4.12 10.67
CA ASP A 147 10.57 4.63 11.94
C ASP A 147 9.97 3.47 12.72
N GLY A 148 10.42 3.26 13.97
CA GLY A 148 9.82 2.28 14.87
C GLY A 148 8.40 2.67 15.26
N GLY A 149 8.19 3.97 15.54
CA GLY A 149 6.92 4.49 16.00
C GLY A 149 6.78 4.52 17.52
N ASP A 150 5.61 4.13 18.02
CA ASP A 150 5.24 4.17 19.43
C ASP A 150 5.52 2.81 20.09
N GLY A 151 6.53 2.76 20.95
CA GLY A 151 6.81 1.62 21.82
C GLY A 151 8.30 1.34 21.93
N SER A 152 8.67 0.14 22.36
CA SER A 152 10.09 -0.22 22.52
C SER A 152 10.59 -1.00 21.30
N ASP A 153 10.93 -0.25 20.26
CA ASP A 153 11.30 -0.83 18.96
C ASP A 153 12.78 -1.22 18.84
N PHE A 154 13.02 -2.20 17.98
CA PHE A 154 14.33 -2.62 17.53
C PHE A 154 14.44 -2.46 16.01
N CYS A 155 15.18 -1.44 15.57
CA CYS A 155 15.49 -1.26 14.15
C CYS A 155 16.98 -1.51 13.90
N ARG A 156 17.29 -2.39 12.95
CA ARG A 156 18.63 -2.57 12.41
C ARG A 156 18.65 -2.21 10.94
N VAL A 157 19.33 -1.13 10.62
CA VAL A 157 19.66 -0.73 9.25
C VAL A 157 21.09 -1.17 8.94
N VAL A 158 21.31 -1.91 7.85
CA VAL A 158 22.67 -2.37 7.48
C VAL A 158 23.51 -1.23 6.93
N SER A 159 22.92 -0.29 6.19
CA SER A 159 23.58 0.91 5.69
C SER A 159 22.60 2.02 5.29
N GLY A 160 23.06 3.27 5.29
CA GLY A 160 22.26 4.42 4.89
C GLY A 160 21.90 5.33 6.06
N ASN A 161 20.73 5.95 6.01
CA ASN A 161 20.17 6.79 7.07
C ASN A 161 19.88 5.95 8.32
N ASP A 162 20.16 6.52 9.49
CA ASP A 162 19.79 5.93 10.77
C ASP A 162 18.26 5.87 10.91
N PRO A 163 17.70 4.82 11.53
CA PRO A 163 16.29 4.75 11.87
C PRO A 163 15.92 5.79 12.95
N VAL A 164 14.65 6.16 13.00
CA VAL A 164 14.05 7.04 14.03
C VAL A 164 12.99 6.27 14.82
N GLY A 165 12.39 6.94 15.82
CA GLY A 165 11.37 6.32 16.69
C GLY A 165 11.91 5.13 17.47
N LEU A 166 13.17 5.18 17.88
CA LEU A 166 13.82 4.10 18.61
C LEU A 166 14.02 4.44 20.07
N GLU A 167 13.75 3.46 20.94
CA GLU A 167 14.19 3.49 22.33
C GLU A 167 15.64 2.96 22.47
N TYR A 168 16.10 2.08 21.55
CA TYR A 168 17.46 1.53 21.56
C TYR A 168 18.13 1.52 20.16
N PRO A 169 18.89 2.56 19.78
CA PRO A 169 19.69 2.54 18.56
C PRO A 169 20.92 1.62 18.70
N LEU A 170 21.17 0.75 17.71
CA LEU A 170 22.41 -0.03 17.55
C LEU A 170 23.18 0.35 16.29
#